data_AF-A0A3P7LVD0-F1
#
_entry.id   AF-A0A3P7LVD0-F1
#
_cell.length_a   1.000
_cell.length_b   1.000
_cell.length_c   1.000
_cell.angle_alpha   90.00
_cell.angle_beta   90.00
_cell.angle_gamma   90.00
#
_symmetry.space_group_name_H-M   'P 1'
#
loop_
_entity.id
_entity.type
_entity.pdbx_description
1 polymer ?
#
loop_
_entity_poly.entity_id
_entity_poly.type
_entity_poly.pdbx_seq_one_letter_code
_entity_poly.pdbx_strand_id
1 'polypeptide(L)'
;MGRDWSILAVKLNLTDQVPEVDSTGQSLSRTDQLLAEWAIQQPEHATVGRLCEILAELGRSDARDTLYRTVPLYLFAPLDDAVHPADCGDSGVVSSCHSTGDPRTSSIS
;
A
#
# COMPACT_ATOMS: atom_id res chain seq x y z
N MET A 1 -21.65 8.69 -8.90
CA MET A 1 -21.91 9.97 -8.22
C MET A 1 -22.65 10.98 -9.08
N GLY A 2 -22.32 11.18 -10.37
CA GLY A 2 -23.18 11.92 -11.29
C GLY A 2 -23.37 13.38 -10.86
N ARG A 3 -24.62 13.84 -10.70
CA ARG A 3 -24.97 15.22 -10.32
C ARG A 3 -24.64 15.57 -8.86
N ASP A 4 -24.45 14.58 -7.98
CA ASP A 4 -24.25 14.78 -6.53
C ASP A 4 -22.77 15.10 -6.16
N TRP A 5 -21.92 15.34 -7.15
CA TRP A 5 -20.49 15.59 -6.95
C TRP A 5 -20.21 16.83 -6.08
N SER A 6 -21.05 17.86 -6.17
CA SER A 6 -20.90 19.09 -5.39
C SER A 6 -21.24 18.87 -3.90
N ILE A 7 -22.22 18.01 -3.61
CA ILE A 7 -22.55 17.61 -2.23
C ILE A 7 -21.41 16.79 -1.64
N LEU A 8 -20.79 15.91 -2.44
CA LEU A 8 -19.59 15.19 -2.04
C LEU A 8 -18.44 16.17 -1.72
N ALA A 9 -18.23 17.21 -2.53
CA ALA A 9 -17.19 18.22 -2.27
C ALA A 9 -17.37 18.90 -0.90
N VAL A 10 -18.61 19.22 -0.52
CA VAL A 10 -18.93 19.76 0.81
C VAL A 10 -18.52 18.79 1.91
N LYS A 11 -18.85 17.49 1.77
CA LYS A 11 -18.51 16.48 2.77
C LYS A 11 -17.01 16.20 2.88
N LEU A 12 -16.28 16.35 1.77
CA LEU A 12 -14.82 16.22 1.73
C LEU A 12 -14.10 17.50 2.19
N ASN A 13 -14.85 18.55 2.55
CA ASN A 13 -14.31 19.85 2.93
C ASN A 13 -13.46 20.50 1.81
N LEU A 14 -13.89 20.30 0.55
CA LEU A 14 -13.27 20.79 -0.68
C LEU A 14 -14.14 21.84 -1.39
N THR A 15 -14.96 22.58 -0.64
CA THR A 15 -15.86 23.60 -1.21
C THR A 15 -15.14 24.66 -2.03
N ASP A 16 -13.91 24.99 -1.65
CA ASP A 16 -13.08 25.98 -2.36
C ASP A 16 -12.64 25.49 -3.75
N GLN A 17 -12.63 24.18 -3.98
CA GLN A 17 -12.24 23.55 -5.25
C GLN A 17 -13.41 23.38 -6.22
N VAL A 18 -14.66 23.62 -5.78
CA VAL A 18 -15.86 23.48 -6.61
C VAL A 18 -15.82 24.33 -7.89
N PRO A 19 -15.40 25.62 -7.86
CA PRO A 19 -15.35 26.46 -9.07
C PRO A 19 -14.36 25.94 -10.11
N GLU A 20 -13.22 25.43 -9.65
CA GLU A 20 -12.18 24.88 -10.52
C GLU A 20 -12.67 23.59 -11.21
N VAL A 21 -13.26 22.68 -10.43
CA VAL A 21 -13.83 21.42 -10.93
C VAL A 21 -15.03 21.64 -11.84
N ASP A 22 -15.79 22.73 -11.66
CA ASP A 22 -16.88 23.05 -12.59
C ASP A 22 -16.38 23.60 -13.93
N SER A 23 -15.22 24.26 -13.90
CA SER A 23 -14.60 24.90 -15.07
C SER A 23 -13.91 23.91 -16.02
N THR A 24 -13.58 22.69 -15.56
CA THR A 24 -12.90 21.66 -16.38
C THR A 24 -13.77 21.00 -17.45
N GLY A 25 -15.07 21.32 -17.51
CA GLY A 25 -15.97 20.88 -18.57
C GLY A 25 -16.39 19.41 -18.48
N GLN A 26 -16.93 18.85 -19.57
CA GLN A 26 -17.45 17.47 -19.62
C GLN A 26 -16.37 16.40 -19.90
N SER A 27 -15.14 16.81 -20.21
CA SER A 27 -14.05 15.90 -20.61
C SER A 27 -13.53 15.03 -19.47
N LEU A 28 -13.75 15.45 -18.23
CA LEU A 28 -13.28 14.77 -17.01
C LEU A 28 -14.46 14.47 -16.08
N SER A 29 -14.35 13.35 -15.36
CA SER A 29 -15.30 13.05 -14.29
C SER A 29 -15.03 14.00 -13.12
N ARG A 30 -15.97 14.91 -12.84
CA ARG A 30 -15.87 15.84 -11.70
C ARG A 30 -15.67 15.13 -10.35
N THR A 31 -16.27 13.95 -10.20
CA THR A 31 -16.08 13.11 -9.00
C THR A 31 -14.64 12.62 -8.91
N ASP A 32 -14.05 12.21 -10.02
CA ASP A 32 -12.67 11.72 -10.06
C ASP A 32 -11.68 12.85 -9.73
N GLN A 33 -11.89 14.02 -10.32
CA GLN A 33 -11.08 15.20 -10.04
C GLN A 33 -11.14 15.60 -8.54
N LEU A 34 -12.33 15.58 -7.93
CA LEU A 34 -12.47 15.85 -6.50
C LEU A 34 -11.77 14.81 -5.62
N LEU A 35 -11.83 13.54 -5.98
CA LEU A 35 -11.18 12.48 -5.22
C LEU A 35 -9.66 12.57 -5.33
N ALA A 36 -9.14 12.92 -6.51
CA ALA A 36 -7.72 13.18 -6.72
C ALA A 36 -7.25 14.37 -5.86
N GLU A 37 -8.01 15.47 -5.87
CA GLU A 37 -7.70 16.65 -5.06
C GLU A 37 -7.75 16.35 -3.55
N TRP A 38 -8.75 15.58 -3.12
CA TRP A 38 -8.86 15.13 -1.73
C TRP A 38 -7.64 14.35 -1.27
N ALA A 39 -7.14 13.44 -2.12
CA ALA A 39 -5.96 12.65 -1.84
C ALA A 39 -4.69 13.50 -1.70
N ILE A 40 -4.60 14.60 -2.43
CA ILE A 40 -3.47 15.54 -2.38
C ILE A 40 -3.55 16.43 -1.13
N GLN A 41 -4.72 17.01 -0.84
CA GLN A 41 -4.87 17.96 0.26
C GLN A 41 -4.89 17.31 1.64
N GLN A 42 -5.40 16.08 1.74
CA GLN A 42 -5.61 15.39 3.02
C GLN A 42 -5.13 13.93 2.99
N PRO A 43 -3.84 13.66 2.73
CA PRO A 43 -3.35 12.29 2.52
C PRO A 43 -3.59 11.35 3.72
N GLU A 44 -3.57 11.88 4.95
CA GLU A 44 -3.83 11.09 6.16
C GLU A 44 -5.30 10.68 6.33
N HIS A 45 -6.22 11.44 5.75
CA HIS A 45 -7.67 11.22 5.86
C HIS A 45 -8.30 10.67 4.57
N ALA A 46 -7.60 10.79 3.45
CA ALA A 46 -8.01 10.32 2.12
C ALA A 46 -7.95 8.80 1.97
N THR A 47 -8.67 8.11 2.85
CA THR A 47 -8.74 6.64 2.88
C THR A 47 -10.06 6.17 2.28
N VAL A 48 -10.03 4.95 1.74
CA VAL A 48 -11.25 4.29 1.24
C VAL A 48 -12.27 4.11 2.37
N GLY A 49 -11.83 3.82 3.59
CA GLY A 49 -12.70 3.72 4.76
C GLY A 49 -13.47 5.01 5.02
N ARG A 50 -12.75 6.15 5.03
CA ARG A 50 -13.37 7.46 5.23
C ARG A 50 -14.32 7.83 4.10
N LEU A 51 -13.97 7.50 2.85
CA LEU A 51 -14.86 7.70 1.71
C LEU A 51 -16.15 6.88 1.87
N CYS A 52 -16.05 5.62 2.30
CA CYS A 52 -17.22 4.76 2.54
C CYS A 52 -18.16 5.31 3.63
N GLU A 53 -17.62 5.90 4.71
CA GLU A 53 -18.42 6.58 5.74
C GLU A 53 -19.20 7.76 5.15
N ILE A 54 -18.51 8.62 4.39
CA ILE A 54 -19.13 9.78 3.74
C ILE A 54 -20.23 9.34 2.75
N LEU A 55 -19.98 8.31 1.95
CA LEU A 55 -20.99 7.76 1.05
C LEU A 55 -22.21 7.23 1.80
N ALA A 56 -22.02 6.61 2.96
CA ALA A 56 -23.12 6.16 3.81
C ALA A 56 -23.94 7.34 4.36
N GLU A 57 -23.29 8.41 4.81
CA GLU A 57 -23.96 9.65 5.27
C GLU A 57 -24.78 10.33 4.14
N LEU A 58 -24.31 10.22 2.90
CA LEU A 58 -25.01 10.73 1.73
C LEU A 58 -26.16 9.83 1.26
N GLY A 59 -26.41 8.70 1.93
CA GLY A 59 -27.38 7.70 1.50
C GLY A 59 -26.95 6.91 0.25
N ARG A 60 -25.70 7.06 -0.20
CA ARG A 60 -25.12 6.44 -1.40
C ARG A 60 -24.55 5.06 -1.10
N SER A 61 -25.38 4.18 -0.55
CA SER A 61 -25.00 2.79 -0.23
C SER A 61 -24.62 2.01 -1.49
N ASP A 62 -25.20 2.34 -2.64
CA ASP A 62 -24.86 1.80 -3.96
C ASP A 62 -23.38 1.96 -4.31
N ALA A 63 -22.86 3.18 -4.12
CA ALA A 63 -21.47 3.52 -4.43
C ALA A 63 -20.52 2.87 -3.42
N ARG A 64 -20.90 2.86 -2.13
CA ARG A 64 -20.15 2.20 -1.06
C ARG A 64 -20.01 0.70 -1.31
N ASP A 65 -21.11 0.03 -1.63
CA ASP A 65 -21.14 -1.42 -1.87
C ASP A 65 -20.36 -1.78 -3.14
N THR A 66 -20.37 -0.90 -4.15
CA THR A 66 -19.53 -1.04 -5.34
C THR A 66 -18.05 -0.96 -4.96
N LEU A 67 -17.64 0.04 -4.17
CA LEU A 67 -16.26 0.16 -3.69
C LEU A 67 -15.80 -1.07 -2.92
N TYR A 68 -16.59 -1.58 -1.98
CA TYR A 68 -16.22 -2.79 -1.24
C TYR A 68 -16.01 -4.02 -2.10
N ARG A 69 -16.63 -4.08 -3.29
CA ARG A 69 -16.46 -5.19 -4.23
C ARG A 69 -15.26 -5.01 -5.16
N THR A 70 -14.79 -3.79 -5.36
CA THR A 70 -13.75 -3.47 -6.35
C THR A 70 -12.39 -3.14 -5.74
N VAL A 71 -12.36 -2.64 -4.51
CA VAL A 71 -11.13 -2.18 -3.88
C VAL A 71 -10.41 -3.37 -3.23
N PRO A 72 -9.09 -3.56 -3.49
CA PRO A 72 -8.30 -4.53 -2.75
C PRO A 72 -8.26 -4.14 -1.26
N LEU A 73 -8.79 -5.00 -0.40
CA LEU A 73 -8.91 -4.73 1.04
C LEU A 73 -7.56 -4.77 1.78
N TYR A 74 -6.55 -5.36 1.17
CA TYR A 74 -5.23 -5.51 1.73
C TYR A 74 -4.20 -5.08 0.71
N LEU A 75 -3.24 -4.28 1.16
CA LEU A 75 -2.07 -3.90 0.41
C LEU A 75 -0.86 -4.53 1.07
N PHE A 76 -0.09 -5.30 0.31
CA PHE A 76 1.21 -5.79 0.77
C PHE A 76 2.22 -4.65 0.65
N ALA A 77 2.60 -4.08 1.79
CA ALA A 77 3.73 -3.16 1.86
C ALA A 77 4.99 -3.99 2.14
N PRO A 78 6.04 -3.91 1.31
CA PRO A 78 7.34 -4.48 1.66
C PRO A 78 7.75 -3.91 3.02
N LEU A 79 8.10 -4.78 3.96
CA LEU A 79 8.86 -4.36 5.12
C LEU A 79 10.23 -3.97 4.57
N ASP A 80 10.66 -2.72 4.78
CA ASP A 80 12.03 -2.33 4.47
C ASP A 80 12.95 -3.19 5.34
N ASP A 81 13.40 -4.33 4.81
CA ASP A 81 14.46 -5.17 5.36
C ASP A 81 15.78 -4.41 5.16
N ALA A 82 15.94 -3.29 5.85
CA ALA A 82 17.23 -2.72 6.18
C ALA A 82 17.91 -3.55 7.27
N VAL A 83 17.89 -4.87 7.14
CA VAL A 83 18.87 -5.72 7.82
C VAL A 83 20.16 -5.54 7.03
N HIS A 84 20.95 -4.56 7.45
CA HIS A 84 22.37 -4.55 7.13
C HIS A 84 22.90 -5.95 7.47
N PRO A 85 23.50 -6.70 6.52
CA PRO A 85 24.37 -7.78 6.90
C PRO A 85 25.57 -7.10 7.55
N ALA A 86 25.49 -6.84 8.85
CA ALA A 86 26.69 -6.69 9.65
C ALA A 86 27.40 -8.03 9.51
N ASP A 87 28.39 -8.04 8.62
CA ASP A 87 29.43 -9.03 8.45
C ASP A 87 29.85 -9.55 9.85
N CYS A 88 29.19 -10.62 10.29
CA CYS A 88 29.59 -11.32 11.49
C CYS A 88 30.85 -12.08 11.09
N GLY A 89 31.98 -11.49 11.47
CA GLY A 89 33.32 -11.95 11.13
C GLY A 89 33.47 -13.46 11.25
N ASP A 90 33.85 -14.06 10.12
CA ASP A 90 34.38 -15.41 10.00
C ASP A 90 35.63 -15.54 10.89
N SER A 91 35.41 -15.81 12.17
CA SER A 91 36.47 -16.20 13.09
C SER A 91 36.80 -17.65 12.79
N GLY A 92 37.74 -17.83 11.88
CA GLY A 92 38.30 -19.13 11.51
C GLY A 92 38.76 -19.90 12.74
N VAL A 93 38.06 -20.99 13.03
CA VAL A 93 38.55 -22.06 13.90
C VAL A 93 38.76 -23.29 13.03
N VAL A 94 40.01 -23.48 12.60
CA VAL A 94 40.46 -24.75 12.01
C VAL A 94 40.36 -25.81 13.09
N SER A 95 39.37 -26.69 12.97
CA SER A 95 39.26 -27.85 13.83
C SER A 95 40.23 -28.92 13.32
N SER A 96 41.40 -29.02 13.96
CA SER A 96 42.35 -30.12 13.75
C SER A 96 41.83 -31.37 14.45
N CYS A 97 41.25 -32.30 13.69
CA CYS A 97 41.05 -33.67 14.15
C CYS A 97 42.28 -34.52 13.80
N HIS A 98 43.23 -34.54 14.73
CA HIS A 98 44.17 -35.64 14.83
C HIS A 98 43.39 -36.88 15.29
N SER A 99 43.43 -37.95 14.51
CA SER A 99 43.10 -39.29 14.99
C SER A 99 44.11 -40.26 14.41
N THR A 100 45.11 -40.53 15.24
CA THR A 100 46.11 -41.58 15.12
C THR A 100 45.42 -42.93 14.98
N GLY A 101 45.80 -43.71 13.97
CA GLY A 101 45.31 -45.06 13.77
C GLY A 101 45.92 -45.80 12.58
N ASP A 102 47.25 -45.85 12.48
CA ASP A 102 47.92 -46.97 11.80
C ASP A 102 47.72 -48.24 12.64
N PRO A 103 47.49 -49.44 12.06
CA PRO A 103 48.51 -50.07 11.22
C PRO A 103 48.02 -50.99 10.07
N ARG A 104 48.86 -51.07 9.02
CA ARG A 104 49.22 -52.24 8.18
C ARG A 104 48.11 -53.14 7.59
N THR A 105 48.09 -53.26 6.25
CA THR A 105 48.42 -54.49 5.45
C THR A 105 48.41 -54.10 3.95
N SER A 106 49.49 -54.30 3.17
CA SER A 106 49.71 -55.42 2.22
C SER A 106 48.58 -55.56 1.17
N SER A 107 48.73 -55.62 -0.15
CA SER A 107 49.84 -55.69 -1.09
C SER A 107 49.26 -55.45 -2.50
N ILE A 108 50.06 -54.81 -3.34
CA ILE A 108 50.15 -54.91 -4.81
C ILE A 108 49.71 -56.24 -5.43
N SER A 109 48.90 -56.16 -6.50
CA SER A 109 49.08 -56.87 -7.78
C SER A 109 48.30 -56.15 -8.88
#